data_AF-A0A968R4P6-F1
#
_entry.id   AF-A0A968R4P6-F1
#
_cell.length_a   1.000
_cell.length_b   1.000
_cell.length_c   1.000
_cell.angle_alpha   90.00
_cell.angle_beta   90.00
_cell.angle_gamma   90.00
#
_symmetry.space_group_name_H-M   'P 1'
#
loop_
_entity.id
_entity.type
_entity.pdbx_description
1 polymer ?
#
loop_
_entity_poly.entity_id
_entity_poly.type
_entity_poly.pdbx_seq_one_letter_code
_entity_poly.pdbx_strand_id
1 'polypeptide(L)'
;YQRTAGSAPTAKINATAFVARPEPATTKPAPPPPPPPPSTDNANAVEVSGVVRVGNDILVIVKAPNEPTSRYIRVGQRIAGGQVLVKRVDFKSGADPVVVLEENGVEVAKAVGEKAPNVAQKPV
;
A
#
# COMPACT_ATOMS: atom_id res chain seq x y z
N TYR A 1 -1.97 81.23 -41.98
CA TYR A 1 -1.92 80.01 -42.81
C TYR A 1 -0.49 79.49 -42.87
N GLN A 2 -0.26 78.30 -42.28
CA GLN A 2 0.71 77.21 -42.56
C GLN A 2 2.24 77.51 -42.71
N ARG A 3 3.13 76.83 -41.95
CA ARG A 3 3.75 75.50 -42.24
C ARG A 3 5.04 75.16 -41.43
N THR A 4 5.10 73.91 -40.94
CA THR A 4 6.21 72.89 -40.87
C THR A 4 7.55 73.02 -40.10
N ALA A 5 7.77 71.96 -39.29
CA ALA A 5 8.94 71.06 -39.15
C ALA A 5 10.13 71.39 -38.22
N GLY A 6 10.39 70.48 -37.26
CA GLY A 6 11.62 70.37 -36.46
C GLY A 6 11.56 69.15 -35.51
N SER A 7 12.50 68.22 -35.66
CA SER A 7 12.59 66.88 -35.03
C SER A 7 13.06 66.86 -33.56
N ALA A 8 12.57 65.85 -32.80
CA ALA A 8 13.25 65.02 -31.76
C ALA A 8 13.81 65.72 -30.49
N PRO A 9 14.04 65.02 -29.34
CA PRO A 9 14.33 63.59 -29.21
C PRO A 9 13.65 62.82 -28.05
N THR A 10 13.86 61.50 -28.14
CA THR A 10 13.53 60.45 -27.18
C THR A 10 14.12 60.71 -25.78
N ALA A 11 13.39 60.29 -24.74
CA ALA A 11 13.98 59.96 -23.44
C ALA A 11 13.24 58.73 -22.89
N LYS A 12 13.84 57.56 -23.10
CA LYS A 12 13.46 56.30 -22.48
C LYS A 12 13.70 56.44 -20.97
N ILE A 13 12.65 56.48 -20.17
CA ILE A 13 12.79 56.42 -18.72
C ILE A 13 12.96 54.96 -18.30
N ASN A 14 14.19 54.62 -17.93
CA ASN A 14 14.55 53.33 -17.35
C ASN A 14 13.85 53.18 -15.99
N ALA A 15 13.07 52.12 -15.81
CA ALA A 15 12.46 51.78 -14.53
C ALA A 15 13.54 51.36 -13.52
N THR A 16 13.78 52.21 -12.53
CA THR A 16 14.68 51.95 -11.40
C THR A 16 14.04 50.91 -10.47
N ALA A 17 14.77 49.82 -10.22
CA ALA A 17 14.34 48.67 -9.44
C ALA A 17 14.13 48.98 -7.94
N PHE A 18 12.99 48.59 -7.39
CA PHE A 18 12.81 48.40 -5.95
C PHE A 18 13.37 47.02 -5.57
N VAL A 19 14.57 47.00 -4.98
CA VAL A 19 15.12 45.78 -4.35
C VAL A 19 14.45 45.61 -2.99
N ALA A 20 13.40 44.80 -2.92
CA ALA A 20 12.90 44.28 -1.65
C ALA A 20 13.96 43.32 -1.08
N ARG A 21 14.49 43.63 0.09
CA ARG A 21 15.38 42.73 0.84
C ARG A 21 14.56 41.50 1.24
N PRO A 22 14.92 40.26 0.84
CA PRO A 22 14.22 39.09 1.34
C PRO A 22 14.53 38.94 2.83
N GLU A 23 13.50 39.02 3.67
CA GLU A 23 13.58 38.53 5.04
C GLU A 23 13.86 37.02 4.99
N PRO A 24 14.84 36.51 5.75
CA PRO A 24 15.08 35.08 5.82
C PRO A 24 13.85 34.40 6.44
N ALA A 25 13.06 33.72 5.61
CA ALA A 25 12.03 32.82 6.09
C ALA A 25 12.69 31.78 6.99
N THR A 26 12.40 31.81 8.28
CA THR A 26 12.76 30.74 9.21
C THR A 26 11.93 29.52 8.83
N THR A 27 12.48 28.64 7.98
CA THR A 27 11.84 27.38 7.64
C THR A 27 11.89 26.48 8.86
N LYS A 28 10.78 26.41 9.59
CA LYS A 28 10.61 25.43 10.67
C LYS A 28 10.86 24.02 10.08
N PRO A 29 11.69 23.18 10.72
CA PRO A 29 11.93 21.83 10.23
C PRO A 29 10.61 21.08 10.04
N ALA A 30 10.44 20.41 8.91
CA ALA A 30 9.29 19.56 8.67
C ALA A 30 9.25 18.42 9.70
N PRO A 31 8.06 18.01 10.17
CA PRO A 31 7.96 16.84 11.04
C PRO A 31 8.49 15.58 10.32
N PRO A 32 9.02 14.60 11.07
CA PRO A 32 9.49 13.36 10.48
C PRO A 32 8.34 12.62 9.80
N PRO A 33 8.62 11.82 8.75
CA PRO A 33 7.60 11.02 8.08
C PRO A 33 7.00 9.98 9.06
N PRO A 34 5.74 9.56 8.83
CA PRO A 34 5.12 8.50 9.62
C PRO A 34 5.86 7.16 9.44
N PRO A 35 5.74 6.22 10.41
CA PRO A 35 6.31 4.90 10.27
C PRO A 35 5.66 4.12 9.11
N PRO A 36 6.38 3.15 8.51
CA PRO A 36 5.81 2.27 7.49
C PRO A 36 4.69 1.39 8.07
N PRO A 37 3.77 0.87 7.22
CA PRO A 37 2.75 -0.07 7.66
C PRO A 37 3.37 -1.41 8.11
N PRO A 38 2.68 -2.18 8.98
CA PRO A 38 3.11 -3.53 9.35
C PRO A 38 3.20 -4.44 8.12
N SER A 39 4.19 -5.35 8.11
CA SER A 39 4.32 -6.35 7.04
C SER A 39 3.27 -7.46 7.18
N THR A 40 2.84 -7.97 6.02
CA THR A 40 1.95 -9.13 5.86
C THR A 40 2.51 -10.13 4.85
N ASP A 41 3.84 -10.20 4.72
CA ASP A 41 4.50 -10.98 3.69
C ASP A 41 4.17 -12.48 3.80
N ASN A 42 4.10 -13.02 5.02
CA ASN A 42 3.77 -14.43 5.22
C ASN A 42 2.32 -14.72 4.85
N ALA A 43 1.37 -13.90 5.32
CA ALA A 43 -0.05 -14.05 5.05
C ALA A 43 -0.35 -13.94 3.54
N ASN A 44 0.31 -13.02 2.83
CA ASN A 44 0.19 -12.89 1.37
C ASN A 44 0.69 -14.14 0.61
N ALA A 45 1.76 -14.76 1.12
CA ALA A 45 2.38 -15.93 0.54
C ALA A 45 1.69 -17.26 0.91
N VAL A 46 0.72 -17.26 1.82
CA VAL A 46 -0.08 -18.45 2.13
C VAL A 46 -0.92 -18.83 0.92
N GLU A 47 -0.86 -20.10 0.54
CA GLU A 47 -1.74 -20.69 -0.47
C GLU A 47 -2.91 -21.38 0.23
N VAL A 48 -4.14 -21.03 -0.17
CA VAL A 48 -5.36 -21.67 0.31
C VAL A 48 -5.89 -22.58 -0.79
N SER A 49 -5.80 -23.89 -0.60
CA SER A 49 -6.24 -24.85 -1.63
C SER A 49 -7.68 -25.32 -1.45
N GLY A 50 -8.27 -25.11 -0.26
CA GLY A 50 -9.65 -25.52 -0.02
C GLY A 50 -10.18 -25.12 1.34
N VAL A 51 -11.51 -25.08 1.42
CA VAL A 51 -12.26 -24.98 2.68
C VAL A 51 -13.28 -26.11 2.69
N VAL A 52 -13.33 -26.85 3.78
CA VAL A 52 -14.23 -27.99 3.97
C VAL A 52 -15.04 -27.78 5.23
N ARG A 53 -16.36 -28.00 5.15
CA ARG A 53 -17.24 -28.00 6.31
C ARG A 53 -17.56 -29.44 6.70
N VAL A 54 -17.30 -29.79 7.96
CA VAL A 54 -17.59 -31.12 8.52
C VAL A 54 -18.51 -30.94 9.72
N GLY A 55 -19.81 -31.16 9.50
CA GLY A 55 -20.84 -30.82 10.48
C GLY A 55 -20.83 -29.32 10.82
N ASN A 56 -20.50 -29.00 12.07
CA ASN A 56 -20.37 -27.62 12.56
C ASN A 56 -18.95 -27.06 12.45
N ASP A 57 -17.96 -27.90 12.12
CA ASP A 57 -16.56 -27.48 12.02
C ASP A 57 -16.21 -26.98 10.62
N ILE A 58 -15.33 -25.98 10.55
CA ILE A 58 -14.72 -25.49 9.32
C ILE A 58 -13.23 -25.84 9.36
N LEU A 59 -12.78 -26.54 8.32
CA LEU A 59 -11.39 -26.88 8.07
C LEU A 59 -10.89 -26.11 6.85
N VAL A 60 -9.70 -25.55 6.95
CA VAL A 60 -9.02 -24.89 5.82
C VAL A 60 -7.79 -25.70 5.46
N ILE A 61 -7.60 -25.90 4.16
CA ILE A 61 -6.42 -26.56 3.60
C ILE A 61 -5.46 -25.46 3.16
N VAL A 62 -4.34 -25.34 3.84
CA VAL A 62 -3.36 -24.28 3.59
C VAL A 62 -1.96 -24.85 3.40
N LYS A 63 -1.17 -24.14 2.61
CA LYS A 63 0.29 -24.27 2.57
C LYS A 63 0.89 -22.91 2.94
N ALA A 64 1.58 -22.84 4.07
CA ALA A 64 2.28 -21.62 4.47
C ALA A 64 3.65 -21.53 3.77
N PRO A 65 4.24 -20.33 3.61
CA PRO A 65 5.51 -20.16 2.90
C PRO A 65 6.68 -20.94 3.53
N ASN A 66 6.67 -21.11 4.86
CA ASN A 66 7.73 -21.78 5.61
C ASN A 66 7.43 -23.26 5.88
N GLU A 67 6.47 -23.85 5.16
CA GLU A 67 6.01 -25.21 5.39
C GLU A 67 6.14 -26.06 4.11
N PRO A 68 6.73 -27.26 4.20
CA PRO A 68 6.99 -28.07 3.01
C PRO A 68 5.71 -28.65 2.39
N THR A 69 4.69 -28.88 3.22
CA THR A 69 3.46 -29.59 2.84
C THR A 69 2.22 -28.81 3.28
N SER A 70 1.11 -29.05 2.57
CA SER A 70 -0.20 -28.53 2.97
C SER A 70 -0.72 -29.27 4.20
N ARG A 71 -1.53 -28.58 5.02
CA ARG A 71 -2.16 -29.14 6.21
C ARG A 71 -3.59 -28.63 6.39
N TYR A 72 -4.35 -29.36 7.22
CA TYR A 72 -5.67 -28.96 7.67
C TYR A 72 -5.56 -28.14 8.95
N ILE A 73 -6.19 -26.98 8.97
CA ILE A 73 -6.23 -26.11 10.14
C ILE A 73 -7.66 -25.63 10.42
N ARG A 74 -7.88 -25.12 11.61
CA ARG A 74 -9.14 -24.50 12.04
C ARG A 74 -8.98 -22.99 12.19
N VAL A 75 -10.11 -22.29 12.16
CA VAL A 75 -10.16 -20.88 12.59
C VAL A 75 -9.63 -20.76 14.02
N GLY A 76 -8.83 -19.73 14.28
CA GLY A 76 -8.11 -19.51 15.53
C GLY A 76 -6.72 -20.14 15.60
N GLN A 77 -6.37 -21.04 14.67
CA GLN A 77 -5.02 -21.62 14.63
C GLN A 77 -4.02 -20.68 13.95
N ARG A 78 -2.75 -20.86 14.30
CA ARG A 78 -1.64 -20.11 13.71
C ARG A 78 -0.77 -20.99 12.80
N ILE A 79 -0.25 -20.39 11.74
CA ILE A 79 0.62 -21.00 10.72
C ILE A 79 1.87 -20.15 10.51
N ALA A 80 2.76 -20.56 9.60
CA ALA A 80 4.00 -19.83 9.29
C ALA A 80 4.87 -19.59 10.55
N GLY A 81 5.02 -20.63 11.39
CA GLY A 81 5.77 -20.53 12.64
C GLY A 81 5.08 -19.71 13.74
N GLY A 82 3.77 -19.49 13.65
CA GLY A 82 3.00 -18.77 14.66
C GLY A 82 2.78 -17.28 14.36
N GLN A 83 3.23 -16.80 13.21
CA GLN A 83 3.16 -15.39 12.81
C GLN A 83 1.81 -15.02 12.21
N VAL A 84 1.17 -15.97 11.52
CA VAL A 84 -0.10 -15.75 10.82
C VAL A 84 -1.22 -16.47 11.57
N LEU A 85 -2.26 -15.74 11.95
CA LEU A 85 -3.49 -16.27 12.53
C LEU A 85 -4.52 -16.50 11.43
N VAL A 86 -5.22 -17.63 11.47
CA VAL A 86 -6.41 -17.86 10.63
C VAL A 86 -7.62 -17.33 11.36
N LYS A 87 -8.04 -16.12 11.01
CA LYS A 87 -8.98 -15.35 11.83
C LYS A 87 -10.43 -15.72 11.59
N ARG A 88 -10.82 -15.94 10.34
CA ARG A 88 -12.19 -16.34 9.96
C ARG A 88 -12.25 -16.90 8.54
N VAL A 89 -13.39 -17.48 8.20
CA VAL A 89 -13.73 -17.84 6.83
C VAL A 89 -15.07 -17.20 6.50
N ASP A 90 -15.07 -16.37 5.46
CA ASP A 90 -16.24 -15.66 4.98
C ASP A 90 -16.89 -16.47 3.85
N PHE A 91 -18.12 -16.93 4.09
CA PHE A 91 -18.96 -17.61 3.10
C PHE A 91 -19.96 -16.61 2.55
N LYS A 92 -19.79 -16.23 1.29
CA LYS A 92 -20.78 -15.42 0.57
C LYS A 92 -21.60 -16.34 -0.33
N SER A 93 -22.92 -16.21 -0.27
CA SER A 93 -23.83 -17.01 -1.10
C SER A 93 -23.52 -16.79 -2.58
N GLY A 94 -23.26 -17.89 -3.31
CA GLY A 94 -22.96 -17.84 -4.74
C GLY A 94 -21.53 -17.41 -5.10
N ALA A 95 -20.60 -17.36 -4.13
CA ALA A 95 -19.19 -17.04 -4.37
C ALA A 95 -18.26 -18.04 -3.69
N ASP A 96 -17.00 -18.06 -4.13
CA ASP A 96 -15.96 -18.86 -3.49
C ASP A 96 -15.71 -18.37 -2.07
N PRO A 97 -15.44 -19.29 -1.12
CA PRO A 97 -15.14 -18.91 0.25
C PRO A 97 -13.81 -18.15 0.32
N VAL A 98 -13.77 -17.16 1.20
CA VAL A 98 -12.58 -16.33 1.43
C VAL A 98 -12.07 -16.60 2.84
N VAL A 99 -10.79 -16.95 2.95
CA VAL A 99 -10.12 -17.13 4.23
C VAL A 99 -9.48 -15.81 4.61
N VAL A 100 -9.78 -15.31 5.81
CA VAL A 100 -9.17 -14.10 6.34
C VAL A 100 -8.07 -14.50 7.32
N LEU A 101 -6.85 -14.11 6.96
CA LEU A 101 -5.64 -14.28 7.73
C LEU A 101 -5.32 -12.97 8.45
N GLU A 102 -4.61 -13.04 9.58
CA GLU A 102 -4.09 -11.86 10.27
C GLU A 102 -2.60 -12.04 10.54
N GLU A 103 -1.81 -11.03 10.21
CA GLU A 103 -0.39 -10.94 10.51
C GLU A 103 -0.08 -9.53 11.01
N ASN A 104 0.61 -9.41 12.14
CA ASN A 104 0.97 -8.12 12.74
C ASN A 104 -0.22 -7.15 12.93
N GLY A 105 -1.42 -7.67 13.15
CA GLY A 105 -2.65 -6.90 13.32
C GLY A 105 -3.33 -6.45 12.01
N VAL A 106 -2.80 -6.84 10.85
CA VAL A 106 -3.37 -6.54 9.53
C VAL A 106 -4.08 -7.78 8.98
N GLU A 107 -5.30 -7.60 8.49
CA GLU A 107 -6.08 -8.67 7.88
C GLU A 107 -5.79 -8.82 6.38
N VAL A 108 -5.56 -10.05 5.92
CA VAL A 108 -5.34 -10.41 4.52
C VAL A 108 -6.39 -11.43 4.10
N ALA A 109 -7.15 -11.11 3.06
CA ALA A 109 -8.16 -11.99 2.49
C ALA A 109 -7.56 -12.83 1.36
N LYS A 110 -7.75 -14.15 1.42
CA LYS A 110 -7.28 -15.12 0.41
C LYS A 110 -8.45 -15.92 -0.13
N ALA A 111 -8.68 -15.89 -1.43
CA ALA A 111 -9.66 -16.77 -2.06
C ALA A 111 -9.12 -18.21 -2.15
N VAL A 112 -10.02 -19.20 -2.10
CA VAL A 112 -9.63 -20.58 -2.37
C VAL A 112 -9.11 -20.71 -3.82
N GLY A 113 -7.96 -21.35 -3.98
CA GLY A 113 -7.29 -21.51 -5.27
C GLY A 113 -6.45 -20.31 -5.69
N GLU A 114 -6.43 -19.22 -4.91
CA GLU A 114 -5.58 -18.06 -5.17
C GLU A 114 -4.11 -18.44 -4.96
N LYS A 115 -3.32 -18.33 -6.02
CA LYS A 115 -1.86 -18.46 -5.92
C LYS A 115 -1.29 -17.23 -5.22
N ALA A 116 -0.17 -17.42 -4.50
CA ALA A 116 0.61 -16.30 -4.00
C ALA A 116 0.90 -15.32 -5.16
N PRO A 117 0.78 -14.00 -4.94
CA PRO A 117 1.10 -13.03 -5.97
C PRO A 117 2.52 -13.30 -6.47
N ASN A 118 2.69 -13.40 -7.79
CA ASN A 118 4.01 -13.43 -8.40
C ASN A 118 4.63 -12.04 -8.17
N VAL A 119 5.27 -11.85 -7.02
CA VAL A 119 6.13 -10.71 -6.78
C VAL A 119 7.28 -10.86 -7.78
N ALA A 120 7.14 -10.23 -8.94
CA ALA A 120 8.24 -10.07 -9.88
C ALA A 120 9.42 -9.53 -9.08
N GLN A 121 10.38 -10.41 -8.80
CA GLN A 121 11.60 -10.08 -8.10
C GLN A 121 12.24 -8.97 -8.93
N LYS A 122 12.23 -7.73 -8.43
CA LYS A 122 13.07 -6.69 -9.02
C LYS A 122 14.50 -7.22 -8.92
N PRO A 123 15.20 -7.42 -10.05
CA PRO A 123 16.61 -7.76 -9.99
C PRO A 123 17.32 -6.63 -9.24
N VAL A 124 18.10 -7.00 -8.23
CA VAL A 124 19.08 -6.10 -7.61
C VAL A 124 20.22 -5.80 -8.57
#